data_AF-A0A3S4FUS4-F1
#
_entry.id   AF-A0A3S4FUS4-F1
#
_cell.length_a   1.000
_cell.length_b   1.000
_cell.length_c   1.000
_cell.angle_alpha   90.00
_cell.angle_beta   90.00
_cell.angle_gamma   90.00
#
_symmetry.space_group_name_H-M   'P 1'
#
loop_
_entity.id
_entity.type
_entity.pdbx_description
1 polymer ?
#
loop_
_entity_poly.entity_id
_entity_poly.type
_entity_poly.pdbx_seq_one_letter_code
_entity_poly.pdbx_strand_id
1 'polypeptide(L)' 'MPWVILSSGVDEKLFPRAVRVAMEAGASGFLAGRAVWSSVIGLPDTELMLRDVSAPKLQRLGEIVDEMMAKRR' A
#
# COMPACT_ATOMS: atom_id res chain seq x y z
N MET A 1 -9.98 2.48 -19.23
CA MET A 1 -10.60 2.25 -17.90
C MET A 1 -9.52 2.41 -16.85
N PRO A 2 -9.73 3.17 -15.76
CA PRO A 2 -8.78 3.19 -14.64
C PRO A 2 -8.65 1.80 -14.01
N TRP A 3 -7.44 1.45 -13.57
CA TRP A 3 -7.14 0.16 -12.94
C TRP A 3 -6.19 0.33 -11.75
N VAL A 4 -6.15 -0.64 -10.84
CA VAL A 4 -5.33 -0.61 -9.62
C VAL A 4 -4.63 -1.95 -9.42
N ILE A 5 -3.52 -1.95 -8.65
CA ILE A 5 -2.84 -3.20 -8.27
C ILE A 5 -3.33 -3.76 -6.94
N LEU A 6 -3.33 -5.09 -6.85
CA LEU A 6 -3.65 -5.84 -5.64
C LEU A 6 -2.37 -6.24 -4.91
N SER A 7 -2.40 -6.27 -3.57
CA SER A 7 -1.23 -6.64 -2.76
C SER A 7 -0.99 -8.14 -2.61
N SER A 8 -1.71 -8.99 -3.35
CA SER A 8 -1.67 -10.44 -3.13
C SER A 8 -0.34 -11.04 -3.64
N GLY A 9 0.43 -11.66 -2.74
CA GLY A 9 1.68 -12.35 -3.09
C GLY A 9 2.93 -11.46 -3.13
N VAL A 10 2.78 -10.15 -2.88
CA VAL A 10 3.91 -9.22 -2.80
C VAL A 10 4.29 -9.03 -1.34
N ASP A 11 5.58 -9.19 -1.04
CA ASP A 11 6.14 -8.85 0.27
C ASP A 11 5.81 -7.39 0.62
N GLU A 12 5.40 -7.14 1.86
CA GLU A 12 4.95 -5.81 2.30
C GLU A 12 6.02 -4.72 2.08
N LYS A 13 7.31 -5.07 2.17
CA LYS A 13 8.42 -4.12 1.96
C LYS A 13 8.60 -3.78 0.49
N LEU A 14 8.15 -4.65 -0.42
CA LEU A 14 8.23 -4.46 -1.87
C LEU A 14 6.99 -3.79 -2.45
N PHE A 15 5.85 -3.87 -1.76
CA PHE A 15 4.59 -3.34 -2.26
C PHE A 15 4.61 -1.83 -2.58
N PRO A 16 5.26 -0.94 -1.78
CA PRO A 16 5.40 0.48 -2.13
C PRO A 16 6.09 0.70 -3.50
N ARG A 17 7.11 -0.10 -3.81
CA ARG A 17 7.77 -0.06 -5.13
C ARG A 17 6.85 -0.56 -6.23
N ALA A 18 6.10 -1.62 -5.99
CA ALA A 18 5.13 -2.15 -6.94
C ALA A 18 4.06 -1.10 -7.31
N VAL A 19 3.57 -0.32 -6.33
CA VAL A 19 2.62 0.79 -6.59
C VAL A 19 3.23 1.82 -7.52
N ARG A 20 4.47 2.28 -7.26
CA ARG A 20 5.16 3.25 -8.14
C ARG A 20 5.27 2.72 -9.57
N VAL A 21 5.80 1.51 -9.75
CA VAL A 21 5.98 0.89 -11.07
C VAL A 21 4.64 0.73 -11.79
N ALA A 22 3.59 0.29 -11.09
CA ALA A 22 2.27 0.13 -11.70
C ALA A 22 1.67 1.47 -12.14
N MET A 23 1.85 2.53 -11.34
CA MET A 23 1.43 3.87 -11.71
C MET A 23 2.28 4.45 -12.85
N GLU A 24 3.56 4.16 -12.95
CA GLU A 24 4.34 4.49 -14.15
C GLU A 24 3.78 3.77 -15.39
N ALA A 25 3.29 2.55 -15.23
CA ALA A 25 2.63 1.76 -16.29
C ALA A 25 1.14 2.11 -16.52
N GLY A 26 0.61 3.18 -15.90
CA GLY A 26 -0.75 3.66 -16.17
C GLY A 26 -1.80 3.31 -15.12
N ALA A 27 -1.46 2.65 -14.00
CA ALA A 27 -2.40 2.40 -12.91
C ALA A 27 -2.85 3.70 -12.22
N SER A 28 -4.03 3.70 -11.60
CA SER A 28 -4.57 4.84 -10.86
C SER A 28 -4.42 4.72 -9.34
N GLY A 29 -3.72 3.68 -8.86
CA GLY A 29 -3.50 3.46 -7.43
C GLY A 29 -3.42 1.98 -7.08
N PHE A 30 -3.87 1.65 -5.86
CA PHE A 30 -3.81 0.29 -5.30
C PHE A 30 -5.10 -0.09 -4.57
N LEU A 31 -5.33 -1.39 -4.44
CA LEU A 31 -6.28 -2.00 -3.51
C LEU A 31 -5.53 -3.07 -2.69
N ALA A 32 -5.13 -2.71 -1.46
CA ALA A 32 -4.23 -3.52 -0.65
C ALA A 32 -4.88 -3.99 0.65
N GLY A 33 -4.56 -5.24 1.03
CA GLY A 33 -4.98 -5.83 2.29
C GLY A 33 -3.78 -6.39 3.04
N ARG A 34 -3.34 -7.60 2.69
CA ARG A 34 -2.27 -8.31 3.41
C ARG A 34 -0.97 -7.51 3.57
N ALA A 35 -0.56 -6.72 2.56
CA ALA A 35 0.65 -5.89 2.68
C ALA A 35 0.53 -4.77 3.74
N VAL A 36 -0.68 -4.49 4.22
CA VAL A 36 -0.96 -3.48 5.25
C VAL A 36 -1.04 -4.13 6.64
N TRP A 37 -1.83 -5.20 6.79
CA TRP A 37 -2.20 -5.73 8.12
C TRP A 37 -1.82 -7.19 8.39
N SER A 38 -1.26 -7.93 7.43
CA SER A 38 -0.96 -9.36 7.69
C SER A 38 0.14 -9.58 8.73
N SER A 39 1.10 -8.65 8.84
CA SER A 39 2.21 -8.73 9.79
C SER A 39 1.78 -8.63 11.25
N VAL A 40 0.58 -8.12 11.53
CA VAL A 40 0.09 -7.92 12.90
C VAL A 40 -0.83 -9.03 13.39
N ILE A 41 -1.15 -10.01 12.54
CA ILE A 41 -1.98 -11.15 12.92
C ILE A 41 -1.25 -11.98 13.97
N GLY A 42 -1.90 -12.23 15.11
CA GLY A 42 -1.35 -13.04 16.20
C GLY A 42 -0.44 -12.29 17.17
N LEU A 43 -0.22 -10.98 16.97
CA LEU A 43 0.44 -10.13 17.96
C LEU A 43 -0.56 -9.71 19.07
N PRO A 44 -0.09 -9.45 20.30
CA PRO A 44 -0.92 -8.89 21.36
C PRO A 44 -1.37 -7.47 21.02
N ASP A 45 -2.48 -7.03 21.62
CA ASP A 45 -3.03 -5.68 21.50
C ASP A 45 -3.30 -5.25 20.04
N THR A 46 -4.22 -5.95 19.37
CA THR A 46 -4.59 -5.73 17.96
C THR A 46 -4.81 -4.27 17.59
N GLU A 47 -5.50 -3.49 18.42
CA GLU A 47 -5.78 -2.08 18.14
C GLU A 47 -4.49 -1.25 18.09
N LEU A 48 -3.58 -1.49 19.04
CA LEU A 48 -2.29 -0.82 19.10
C LEU A 48 -1.42 -1.23 17.90
N MET A 49 -1.41 -2.52 17.54
CA MET A 49 -0.66 -3.00 16.38
C MET A 49 -1.20 -2.47 15.05
N LEU A 50 -2.52 -2.37 14.89
CA LEU A 50 -3.14 -1.76 13.71
C LEU A 50 -2.76 -0.27 13.63
N ARG A 51 -2.79 0.45 14.76
CA ARG A 51 -2.45 1.87 14.83
C ARG A 51 -0.97 2.15 14.55
N ASP A 52 -0.07 1.38 15.15
CA ASP A 52 1.36 1.70 15.15
C ASP A 52 2.12 1.03 14.01
N VAL A 53 1.59 -0.07 13.44
CA VAL A 53 2.24 -0.80 12.34
C VAL A 53 1.47 -0.69 11.03
N SER A 54 0.15 -0.90 11.06
CA SER A 54 -0.64 -1.01 9.82
C SER A 54 -1.02 0.37 9.25
N ALA A 55 -1.43 1.30 10.09
CA ALA A 55 -1.83 2.65 9.66
C ALA A 55 -0.68 3.43 8.99
N PRO A 56 0.57 3.43 9.52
CA PRO A 56 1.69 4.08 8.86
C PRO A 56 2.01 3.49 7.48
N LYS A 57 1.88 2.15 7.32
CA LYS A 57 2.03 1.50 6.01
C LYS A 57 1.00 2.02 5.01
N LEU A 58 -0.28 2.09 5.41
CA LEU A 58 -1.35 2.59 4.55
C LEU A 58 -1.15 4.07 4.19
N GLN A 59 -0.78 4.89 5.17
CA GLN A 59 -0.49 6.30 4.96
C GLN A 59 0.62 6.49 3.91
N ARG A 60 1.72 5.73 4.03
CA ARG A 60 2.82 5.81 3.06
C ARG A 60 2.39 5.41 1.65
N LEU A 61 1.50 4.42 1.51
CA LEU A 61 0.97 4.06 0.19
C LEU A 61 0.10 5.17 -0.41
N GLY A 62 -0.69 5.87 0.42
CA GLY A 62 -1.45 7.05 0.00
C GLY A 62 -0.56 8.17 -0.51
N GLU A 63 0.49 8.52 0.25
CA GLU A 63 1.48 9.54 -0.15
C GLU A 63 2.12 9.21 -1.51
N ILE A 64 2.45 7.93 -1.75
CA ILE A 64 3.02 7.50 -3.03
C ILE A 64 2.03 7.75 -4.18
N VAL A 65 0.75 7.44 -3.99
CA VAL A 65 -0.27 7.68 -5.02
C VAL A 65 -0.38 9.17 -5.30
N ASP A 66 -0.42 10.02 -4.26
CA ASP A 66 -0.49 11.47 -4.41
C ASP A 66 0.74 12.03 -5.16
N GLU A 67 1.95 11.60 -4.77
CA GLU A 67 3.21 11.94 -5.46
C GLU A 67 3.14 11.56 -6.95
N MET A 68 2.65 10.36 -7.27
CA MET A 68 2.59 9.84 -8.64
C MET A 68 1.50 10.52 -9.48
N MET A 69 0.36 10.88 -8.87
CA MET A 69 -0.68 11.65 -9.53
C MET A 69 -0.24 13.08 -9.83
N ALA A 70 0.51 13.71 -8.91
CA ALA A 70 1.08 15.04 -9.13
C ALA A 70 2.08 15.06 -10.30
N LYS A 71 2.87 14.00 -10.50
CA LYS A 71 3.83 13.88 -11.63
C LYS A 71 3.18 13.70 -13.01
N ARG A 72 1.90 13.31 -13.06
CA ARG A 72 1.15 13.13 -14.32
C ARG A 72 0.50 14.42 -14.83
N ARG A 73 0.50 15.48 -14.02
CA ARG A 73 0.00 16.80 -14.39
C ARG A 73 1.01 17.58 -15.21
#